data_AF-A0A812XSG9-F1
#
_entry.id   AF-A0A812XSG9-F1
#
_cell.length_a   1.000
_cell.length_b   1.000
_cell.length_c   1.000
_cell.angle_alpha   90.00
_cell.angle_beta   90.00
_cell.angle_gamma   90.00
#
_symmetry.space_group_name_H-M   'P 1'
#
loop_
_entity.id
_entity.type
_entity.pdbx_description
1 polymer ?
#
loop_
_entity_poly.entity_id
_entity_poly.type
_entity_poly.pdbx_seq_one_letter_code
_entity_poly.pdbx_strand_id
1 'polypeptide(L)'
;MGKGFDVSCEAWKEGGVKQVNIFATGSGVAPMRAVIESDALKGKTCRLYYGARTESGMAYADRFEDWKKRGIEVIPTLSKPSDDWSGRTGYVQDVLQEDES
;
A
#
# COMPACT_ATOMS: atom_id res chain seq x y z
N MET A 1 -6.02 19.06 4.73
CA MET A 1 -5.31 18.35 3.65
C MET A 1 -3.84 18.31 4.00
N GLY A 2 -3.21 17.12 3.96
CA GLY A 2 -1.77 16.98 4.28
C GLY A 2 -0.88 17.70 3.27
N LYS A 3 0.39 17.93 3.62
CA LYS A 3 1.36 18.68 2.80
C LYS A 3 1.78 17.95 1.50
N GLY A 4 1.38 16.69 1.31
CA GLY A 4 1.76 15.89 0.14
C GLY A 4 3.22 15.43 0.19
N PHE A 5 3.67 14.80 -0.90
CA PHE A 5 5.06 14.37 -1.10
C PHE A 5 5.82 15.40 -1.95
N ASP A 6 7.11 15.60 -1.68
CA ASP A 6 7.97 16.42 -2.52
C ASP A 6 8.26 15.70 -3.85
N VAL A 7 7.67 16.21 -4.93
CA VAL A 7 7.82 15.67 -6.29
C VAL A 7 8.98 16.30 -7.06
N SER A 8 9.67 17.29 -6.49
CA SER A 8 10.83 17.95 -7.12
C SER A 8 12.13 17.17 -6.94
N CYS A 9 12.13 16.17 -6.04
CA CYS A 9 13.24 15.25 -5.89
C CYS A 9 13.54 14.58 -7.24
N GLU A 10 14.80 14.60 -7.69
CA GLU A 10 15.22 13.94 -8.92
C GLU A 10 16.02 12.64 -8.66
N ALA A 11 16.15 12.22 -7.39
CA ALA A 11 16.99 11.10 -6.97
C ALA A 11 16.67 9.77 -7.69
N TRP A 12 15.44 9.60 -8.18
CA TRP A 12 15.01 8.44 -8.97
C TRP A 12 15.56 8.40 -10.42
N LYS A 13 16.07 9.52 -10.95
CA LYS A 13 16.65 9.57 -12.31
C LYS A 13 18.02 8.92 -12.41
N GLU A 14 18.83 9.00 -11.35
CA GLU A 14 20.25 8.59 -11.39
C GLU A 14 20.50 7.20 -10.78
N GLY A 15 19.64 6.72 -9.87
CA GLY A 15 19.89 5.50 -9.07
C GLY A 15 19.05 4.26 -9.40
N GLY A 16 18.06 4.38 -10.29
CA GLY A 16 17.07 3.33 -10.56
C GLY A 16 16.17 3.02 -9.35
N VAL A 17 14.87 2.89 -9.56
CA VAL A 17 13.92 2.57 -8.48
C VAL A 17 14.09 1.11 -8.05
N LYS A 18 14.52 0.89 -6.80
CA LYS A 18 14.68 -0.46 -6.21
C LYS A 18 13.42 -0.93 -5.48
N GLN A 19 12.75 -0.02 -4.79
CA GLN A 19 11.53 -0.29 -4.02
C GLN A 19 10.42 0.68 -4.42
N VAL A 20 9.19 0.17 -4.49
CA VAL A 20 7.98 0.96 -4.79
C VAL A 20 7.01 0.78 -3.62
N ASN A 21 6.79 1.85 -2.85
CA ASN A 21 5.76 1.90 -1.82
C ASN A 21 4.49 2.50 -2.43
N ILE A 22 3.40 1.75 -2.36
CA ILE A 22 2.10 2.09 -2.92
C ILE A 22 1.17 2.38 -1.75
N PHE A 23 0.48 3.52 -1.80
CA PHE A 23 -0.45 3.92 -0.76
C PHE A 23 -1.85 4.00 -1.36
N ALA A 24 -2.77 3.24 -0.78
CA ALA A 24 -4.19 3.28 -1.14
C ALA A 24 -5.02 3.45 0.13
N THR A 25 -6.06 4.27 0.05
CA THR A 25 -7.08 4.34 1.11
C THR A 25 -8.47 4.33 0.49
N GLY A 26 -9.39 3.57 1.08
CA GLY A 26 -10.76 3.43 0.57
C GLY A 26 -10.80 3.05 -0.93
N SER A 27 -11.49 3.85 -1.75
CA SER A 27 -11.60 3.63 -3.20
C SER A 27 -10.29 3.86 -3.99
N GLY A 28 -9.28 4.47 -3.38
CA GLY A 28 -7.96 4.66 -3.99
C GLY A 28 -7.26 3.35 -4.38
N VAL A 29 -7.70 2.20 -3.86
CA VAL A 29 -7.20 0.88 -4.27
C VAL A 29 -7.59 0.50 -5.70
N ALA A 30 -8.69 1.06 -6.23
CA ALA A 30 -9.19 0.70 -7.56
C ALA A 30 -8.18 0.97 -8.70
N PRO A 31 -7.55 2.15 -8.81
CA PRO A 31 -6.47 2.35 -9.78
C PRO A 31 -5.21 1.52 -9.43
N MET A 32 -4.93 1.29 -8.14
CA MET A 32 -3.75 0.50 -7.74
C MET A 32 -3.86 -0.97 -8.14
N ARG A 33 -5.07 -1.53 -8.11
CA ARG A 33 -5.37 -2.86 -8.66
C ARG A 33 -4.91 -2.98 -10.11
N ALA A 34 -5.24 -1.99 -10.96
CA ALA A 34 -4.84 -2.03 -12.36
C ALA A 34 -3.32 -2.01 -12.52
N VAL A 35 -2.61 -1.18 -11.74
CA VAL A 35 -1.14 -1.13 -11.73
C VAL A 35 -0.55 -2.48 -11.31
N ILE A 36 -1.02 -3.05 -10.20
CA ILE A 36 -0.57 -4.34 -9.66
C ILE A 36 -0.81 -5.49 -10.66
N GLU A 37 -1.94 -5.48 -11.36
CA GLU A 37 -2.32 -6.54 -12.30
C GLU A 37 -1.74 -6.36 -13.71
N SER A 38 -1.15 -5.20 -14.02
CA SER A 38 -0.57 -4.87 -15.33
C SER A 38 0.88 -5.34 -15.54
N ASP A 39 1.48 -6.00 -14.56
CA ASP A 39 2.91 -6.38 -14.53
C ASP A 39 3.91 -5.20 -14.58
N ALA A 40 3.45 -3.95 -14.50
CA ALA A 40 4.30 -2.75 -14.48
C ALA A 40 5.32 -2.72 -13.32
N LEU A 41 5.07 -3.50 -12.26
CA LEU A 41 5.89 -3.60 -11.06
C LEU A 41 6.84 -4.81 -11.06
N LYS A 42 6.85 -5.61 -12.13
CA LYS A 42 7.63 -6.85 -12.19
C LYS A 42 9.12 -6.58 -12.01
N GLY A 43 9.75 -7.34 -11.10
CA GLY A 43 11.18 -7.22 -10.79
C GLY A 43 11.52 -6.06 -9.84
N LYS A 44 10.52 -5.40 -9.24
CA LYS A 44 10.69 -4.41 -8.17
C LYS A 44 10.27 -5.01 -6.83
N THR A 45 10.87 -4.54 -5.74
CA THR A 45 10.35 -4.80 -4.39
C THR A 45 9.16 -3.88 -4.15
N CYS A 46 7.97 -4.43 -3.94
CA CYS A 46 6.74 -3.63 -3.86
C CYS A 46 5.97 -3.89 -2.57
N ARG A 47 5.53 -2.80 -1.94
CA ARG A 47 4.66 -2.81 -0.74
C ARG A 47 3.41 -2.00 -1.03
N LEU A 48 2.24 -2.57 -0.75
CA LEU A 48 0.95 -1.88 -0.76
C LEU A 48 0.50 -1.64 0.68
N TYR A 49 0.59 -0.39 1.13
CA TYR A 49 -0.04 0.08 2.35
C TYR A 49 -1.51 0.41 2.04
N TYR A 50 -2.44 -0.45 2.48
CA TYR A 50 -3.86 -0.30 2.19
C TYR A 50 -4.66 0.04 3.45
N GLY A 51 -5.11 1.28 3.52
CA GLY A 51 -5.90 1.78 4.64
C GLY A 51 -7.39 1.73 4.40
N ALA A 52 -8.14 1.23 5.39
CA ALA A 52 -9.60 1.36 5.43
C ALA A 52 -10.09 1.76 6.83
N ARG A 53 -11.39 2.05 6.94
CA ARG A 53 -12.00 2.34 8.24
C ARG A 53 -12.25 1.06 9.04
N THR A 54 -12.88 0.09 8.40
CA THR A 54 -13.22 -1.24 8.93
C THR A 54 -12.86 -2.28 7.87
N GLU A 55 -12.90 -3.55 8.24
CA GLU A 55 -12.66 -4.73 7.39
C GLU A 55 -13.55 -4.69 6.14
N SER A 56 -14.84 -4.40 6.33
CA SER A 56 -15.81 -4.29 5.23
C SER A 56 -15.50 -3.18 4.22
N GLY A 57 -14.66 -2.20 4.60
CA GLY A 57 -14.20 -1.13 3.73
C GLY A 57 -13.00 -1.50 2.85
N MET A 58 -12.39 -2.69 3.04
CA MET A 58 -11.28 -3.17 2.24
C MET A 58 -11.78 -3.89 0.98
N ALA A 59 -12.02 -3.11 -0.07
CA ALA A 59 -12.29 -3.66 -1.38
C ALA A 59 -11.10 -4.50 -1.88
N TYR A 60 -11.40 -5.64 -2.53
CA TYR A 60 -10.40 -6.57 -3.07
C TYR A 60 -9.54 -7.30 -2.03
N ALA A 61 -10.00 -7.40 -0.77
CA ALA A 61 -9.32 -8.21 0.26
C ALA A 61 -9.14 -9.68 -0.17
N ASP A 62 -10.09 -10.23 -0.94
CA ASP A 62 -10.05 -11.56 -1.56
C ASP A 62 -8.88 -11.74 -2.55
N ARG A 63 -8.27 -10.64 -3.03
CA ARG A 63 -7.16 -10.66 -3.99
C ARG A 63 -5.79 -10.52 -3.36
N PHE A 64 -5.69 -10.30 -2.05
CA PHE A 64 -4.40 -10.04 -1.38
C PHE A 64 -3.41 -11.19 -1.58
N GLU A 65 -3.87 -12.43 -1.50
CA GLU A 65 -3.03 -13.60 -1.74
C GLU A 65 -2.52 -13.67 -3.19
N ASP A 66 -3.32 -13.25 -4.17
CA ASP A 66 -2.90 -13.22 -5.56
C ASP A 66 -1.91 -12.09 -5.83
N TRP A 67 -2.09 -10.92 -5.21
CA TRP A 67 -1.12 -9.84 -5.27
C TRP A 67 0.19 -10.22 -4.60
N LYS A 68 0.14 -10.95 -3.48
CA LYS A 68 1.32 -11.52 -2.82
C LYS A 68 2.09 -12.49 -3.71
N LYS A 69 1.40 -13.38 -4.42
CA LYS A 69 2.03 -14.27 -5.42
C LYS A 69 2.68 -13.51 -6.58
N ARG A 70 2.18 -12.32 -6.91
CA ARG A 70 2.78 -11.41 -7.90
C ARG A 70 3.99 -10.62 -7.37
N GLY A 71 4.37 -10.83 -6.11
CA GLY A 71 5.50 -10.16 -5.46
C GLY A 71 5.14 -8.82 -4.81
N ILE A 72 3.85 -8.57 -4.55
CA ILE A 72 3.39 -7.39 -3.83
C ILE A 72 3.14 -7.75 -2.36
N GLU A 73 3.91 -7.18 -1.45
CA GLU A 73 3.63 -7.28 -0.01
C GLU A 73 2.42 -6.39 0.32
N VAL A 74 1.31 -6.99 0.73
CA VAL A 74 0.09 -6.24 1.10
C VAL A 74 0.07 -6.04 2.61
N ILE A 75 0.01 -4.77 3.03
CA ILE A 75 0.03 -4.31 4.42
C ILE A 75 -1.31 -3.61 4.70
N PRO A 76 -2.36 -4.37 5.08
CA PRO A 76 -3.65 -3.79 5.42
C PRO A 76 -3.58 -3.11 6.78
N THR A 77 -4.20 -1.94 6.89
CA THR A 77 -4.36 -1.22 8.15
C THR A 77 -5.76 -0.64 8.30
N LEU A 78 -6.30 -0.75 9.51
CA LEU A 78 -7.65 -0.28 9.85
C LEU A 78 -7.59 0.82 10.89
N SER A 79 -8.29 1.93 10.65
CA SER A 79 -8.38 3.03 11.62
C SER A 79 -9.40 2.79 12.73
N LYS A 80 -10.41 1.93 12.48
CA LYS A 80 -11.44 1.52 13.44
C LYS A 80 -11.80 0.03 13.23
N PRO A 81 -10.87 -0.90 13.49
CA PRO A 81 -11.13 -2.32 13.32
C PRO A 81 -12.20 -2.84 14.29
N SER A 82 -12.71 -4.04 14.01
CA SER A 82 -13.43 -4.85 15.01
C SER A 82 -12.45 -5.46 16.03
N ASP A 83 -12.99 -5.99 17.13
CA ASP A 83 -12.19 -6.68 18.15
C ASP A 83 -11.50 -7.95 17.62
N ASP A 84 -12.01 -8.52 16.52
CA ASP A 84 -11.45 -9.71 15.87
C ASP A 84 -10.28 -9.41 14.92
N TRP A 85 -9.93 -8.13 14.74
CA TRP A 85 -8.82 -7.74 13.87
C TRP A 85 -7.46 -8.01 14.50
N SER A 86 -6.67 -8.85 13.83
CA SER A 86 -5.30 -9.17 14.24
C SER A 86 -4.22 -8.45 13.43
N GLY A 87 -4.61 -7.55 12.52
CA GLY A 87 -3.67 -6.82 11.66
C GLY A 87 -3.22 -5.47 12.25
N ARG A 88 -2.58 -4.64 11.41
CA ARG A 88 -2.12 -3.29 11.83
C ARG A 88 -3.32 -2.37 12.05
N THR A 89 -3.24 -1.51 13.05
CA THR A 89 -4.29 -0.55 13.41
C THR A 89 -3.71 0.86 13.35
N GLY A 90 -4.41 1.79 12.68
CA GLY A 90 -3.96 3.16 12.49
C GLY A 90 -4.12 3.65 11.05
N TYR A 91 -3.31 4.61 10.64
CA TYR A 91 -3.28 5.11 9.27
C TYR A 91 -2.01 4.64 8.53
N VAL A 92 -2.07 4.63 7.20
CA VAL A 92 -0.98 4.12 6.35
C VAL A 92 0.36 4.83 6.57
N GLN A 93 0.36 6.12 6.92
CA GLN A 93 1.59 6.86 7.21
C GLN A 93 2.23 6.46 8.53
N ASP A 94 1.43 6.04 9.52
CA ASP A 94 1.93 5.60 10.83
C ASP A 94 2.60 4.23 10.68
N VAL A 95 1.93 3.33 9.93
CA VAL A 95 2.45 2.00 9.61
C VAL A 95 3.75 2.07 8.80
N LEU A 96 3.82 2.99 7.81
CA LEU A 96 5.07 3.23 7.08
C LEU A 96 6.19 3.68 8.01
N GLN A 97 5.89 4.63 8.91
CA GLN A 97 6.89 5.14 9.84
C GLN A 97 7.44 4.02 10.74
N GLU A 98 6.58 3.12 11.21
CA GLU A 98 6.98 1.95 12.00
C GLU A 98 7.88 0.97 11.21
N ASP A 99 7.63 0.78 9.92
CA ASP A 99 8.40 -0.14 9.08
C ASP A 99 9.76 0.43 8.63
N GLU A 100 9.91 1.76 8.63
CA GLU A 100 11.11 2.49 8.16
C GLU A 100 11.93 3.11 9.31
N SER A 101 11.53 2.87 10.57
CA SER A 101 12.30 3.25 11.77
C SER A 101 13.41 2.28 12.08
#